data_AF-A0A940J624-F1
#
_entry.id   AF-A0A940J624-F1
#
_cell.length_a   1.000
_cell.length_b   1.000
_cell.length_c   1.000
_cell.angle_alpha   90.00
_cell.angle_beta   90.00
_cell.angle_gamma   90.00
#
_symmetry.space_group_name_H-M   'P 1'
#
loop_
_entity.id
_entity.type
_entity.pdbx_description
1 polymer ?
#
loop_
_entity_poly.entity_id
_entity_poly.type
_entity_poly.pdbx_seq_one_letter_code
_entity_poly.pdbx_strand_id
1 'polypeptide(L)'
;MKCDRKLFVFLVFAATLSAAAGPAVAGEIEQAQDYFRHGLNDKAKATLIETIHGKAAPAIVAEAYRLLGEIAYSEGRYSTALADWRKLATAYPNTKAAKEVKDKIKKLAEIARDLGKDELSNAIAKSYLKNGDFFSESDETVMIDTSWLPSEDLASSWYDRAAKEFPGTDAAELARIKKVKLFVGVINDELKEKRKNIYFYTKSMSDESFTNMTESFEELRKDFPNSSYLQSARYLIAQTYWKNKNWNETREWLNSIIEAGKGDDSFYVQLAKARLNKVEW
;
A
#
# COMPACT_ATOMS: atom_id res chain seq x y z
N MET A 1 23.09 -20.52 90.12
CA MET A 1 23.52 -20.88 88.75
C MET A 1 22.42 -20.49 87.77
N LYS A 2 22.77 -19.65 86.78
CA LYS A 2 22.09 -19.37 85.48
C LYS A 2 20.63 -18.90 85.56
N CYS A 3 20.31 -17.61 85.49
CA CYS A 3 20.45 -16.68 84.35
C CYS A 3 19.87 -17.26 83.05
N ASP A 4 18.73 -16.74 82.58
CA ASP A 4 18.57 -16.41 81.16
C ASP A 4 17.41 -15.44 80.90
N ARG A 5 17.79 -14.37 80.20
CA ARG A 5 17.04 -13.16 79.88
C ARG A 5 16.58 -13.31 78.43
N LYS A 6 15.28 -13.54 78.17
CA LYS A 6 14.77 -13.58 76.79
C LYS A 6 14.28 -12.19 76.37
N LEU A 7 15.18 -11.53 75.65
CA LEU A 7 14.96 -10.43 74.73
C LEU A 7 13.93 -10.86 73.67
N PHE A 8 12.81 -10.14 73.53
CA PHE A 8 11.95 -10.27 72.34
C PHE A 8 11.89 -8.91 71.63
N VAL A 9 12.32 -8.96 70.38
CA VAL A 9 12.53 -7.87 69.43
C VAL A 9 11.18 -7.26 69.04
N PHE A 10 11.08 -5.93 69.13
CA PHE A 10 9.97 -5.17 68.53
C PHE A 10 10.09 -5.25 67.00
N LEU A 11 9.18 -5.99 66.37
CA LEU A 11 8.99 -6.01 64.92
C LEU A 11 8.24 -4.71 64.53
N VAL A 12 8.97 -3.73 64.04
CA VAL A 12 8.39 -2.53 63.41
C VAL A 12 7.81 -2.96 62.06
N PHE A 13 6.49 -3.08 61.99
CA PHE A 13 5.77 -3.16 60.72
C PHE A 13 5.87 -1.81 60.03
N ALA A 14 6.83 -1.68 59.10
CA ALA A 14 6.82 -0.61 58.12
C ALA A 14 5.63 -0.86 57.17
N ALA A 15 4.52 -0.18 57.43
CA ALA A 15 3.38 -0.12 56.52
C ALA A 15 3.85 0.58 55.23
N THR A 16 4.17 -0.20 54.21
CA THR A 16 4.38 0.30 52.86
C THR A 16 3.03 0.79 52.34
N LEU A 17 2.89 2.11 52.27
CA LEU A 17 1.77 2.79 51.64
C LEU A 17 1.76 2.41 50.14
N SER A 18 1.06 1.33 49.79
CA SER A 18 0.80 1.00 48.39
C SER A 18 -0.14 2.04 47.83
N ALA A 19 0.39 2.91 46.98
CA ALA A 19 -0.37 3.92 46.26
C ALA A 19 -1.48 3.24 45.44
N ALA A 20 -2.73 3.39 45.89
CA ALA A 20 -3.91 2.98 45.15
C ALA A 20 -4.13 3.95 43.97
N ALA A 21 -3.38 3.78 42.89
CA ALA A 21 -3.59 4.48 41.61
C ALA A 21 -4.66 3.79 40.72
N GLY A 22 -5.62 3.09 41.34
CA GLY A 22 -6.47 2.09 40.67
C GLY A 22 -7.70 2.62 39.93
N PRO A 23 -8.55 3.49 40.52
CA PRO A 23 -9.84 3.83 39.90
C PRO A 23 -9.81 5.04 38.94
N ALA A 24 -9.05 6.08 39.26
CA ALA A 24 -9.11 7.35 38.52
C ALA A 24 -8.55 7.22 37.08
N VAL A 25 -7.45 6.50 36.92
CA VAL A 25 -6.76 6.32 35.63
C VAL A 25 -7.51 5.35 34.70
N ALA A 26 -8.31 4.43 35.25
CA ALA A 26 -9.19 3.57 34.45
C ALA A 26 -10.32 4.37 33.77
N GLY A 27 -10.84 5.40 34.44
CA GLY A 27 -11.83 6.32 33.87
C GLY A 27 -11.30 7.16 32.71
N GLU A 28 -9.99 7.44 32.66
CA GLU A 28 -9.36 8.19 31.56
C GLU A 28 -9.38 7.40 30.24
N ILE A 29 -9.25 6.07 30.31
CA ILE A 29 -9.35 5.20 29.14
C ILE A 29 -10.77 5.19 28.58
N GLU A 30 -11.77 5.06 29.45
CA GLU A 30 -13.19 5.10 29.06
C GLU A 30 -13.55 6.45 28.43
N GLN A 31 -13.08 7.55 29.04
CA GLN A 31 -13.26 8.89 28.51
C GLN A 31 -12.61 9.07 27.13
N ALA A 32 -11.39 8.56 26.93
CA ALA A 32 -10.73 8.61 25.63
C ALA A 32 -11.48 7.78 24.56
N GLN A 33 -12.05 6.63 24.94
CA GLN A 33 -12.90 5.83 24.05
C GLN A 33 -14.18 6.60 23.67
N ASP A 34 -14.79 7.32 24.62
CA ASP A 34 -15.95 8.16 24.34
C ASP A 34 -15.61 9.28 23.35
N TYR A 35 -14.51 9.99 23.58
CA TYR A 35 -14.03 11.00 22.64
C TYR A 35 -13.83 10.40 21.24
N PHE A 36 -13.21 9.23 21.15
CA PHE A 36 -13.02 8.56 19.86
C PHE A 36 -14.36 8.18 19.20
N ARG A 37 -15.31 7.61 19.94
CA ARG A 37 -16.64 7.26 19.44
C ARG A 37 -17.41 8.46 18.88
N HIS A 38 -17.15 9.65 19.41
CA HIS A 38 -17.75 10.90 18.96
C HIS A 38 -16.90 11.67 17.94
N GLY A 39 -15.83 11.06 17.40
CA GLY A 39 -14.94 11.68 16.40
C GLY A 39 -14.04 12.80 16.95
N LEU A 40 -13.98 12.97 18.27
CA LEU A 40 -13.14 13.96 18.96
C LEU A 40 -11.71 13.41 19.14
N ASN A 41 -11.08 13.02 18.04
CA ASN A 41 -9.84 12.26 18.04
C ASN A 41 -8.68 12.99 18.75
N ASP A 42 -8.60 14.32 18.63
CA ASP A 42 -7.53 15.08 19.29
C ASP A 42 -7.65 15.06 20.82
N LYS A 43 -8.87 15.14 21.35
CA LYS A 43 -9.11 14.99 22.79
C LYS A 43 -8.80 13.57 23.25
N ALA A 44 -9.24 12.56 22.49
CA ALA A 44 -8.92 11.16 22.78
C ALA A 44 -7.40 10.94 22.84
N LYS A 45 -6.66 11.41 21.81
CA LYS A 45 -5.20 11.28 21.75
C LYS A 45 -4.51 11.99 22.92
N ALA A 46 -4.91 13.21 23.25
CA ALA A 46 -4.33 13.96 24.37
C ALA A 46 -4.50 13.20 25.69
N THR A 47 -5.71 12.76 26.01
CA THR A 47 -5.99 11.97 27.22
C THR A 47 -5.15 10.70 27.27
N LEU A 48 -5.04 9.95 26.16
CA LEU A 48 -4.26 8.72 26.13
C LEU A 48 -2.74 8.96 26.30
N ILE A 49 -2.21 10.04 25.74
CA ILE A 49 -0.80 10.43 25.90
C ILE A 49 -0.52 10.81 27.35
N GLU A 50 -1.41 11.59 27.98
CA GLU A 50 -1.31 11.92 29.41
C GLU A 50 -1.32 10.65 30.27
N THR A 51 -2.22 9.70 30.00
CA THR A 51 -2.27 8.41 30.70
C THR A 51 -0.97 7.61 30.53
N ILE A 52 -0.36 7.62 29.35
CA ILE A 52 0.91 6.91 29.07
C ILE A 52 2.08 7.49 29.85
N HIS A 53 2.15 8.82 29.96
CA HIS A 53 3.25 9.53 30.62
C HIS A 53 2.99 9.76 32.12
N GLY A 54 1.77 9.53 32.58
CA GLY A 54 1.38 9.58 33.98
C GLY A 54 1.79 8.36 34.80
N LYS A 55 1.32 8.31 36.05
CA LYS A 55 1.53 7.18 36.98
C LYS A 55 0.46 6.10 36.82
N ALA A 56 0.26 5.64 35.60
CA ALA A 56 -0.73 4.62 35.27
C ALA A 56 -0.19 3.20 35.48
N ALA A 57 -1.08 2.26 35.82
CA ALA A 57 -0.71 0.85 35.90
C ALA A 57 -0.32 0.31 34.51
N PRO A 58 0.59 -0.68 34.41
CA PRO A 58 1.05 -1.22 33.12
C PRO A 58 -0.06 -1.70 32.18
N ALA A 59 -1.15 -2.26 32.74
CA ALA A 59 -2.31 -2.69 31.96
C ALA A 59 -3.07 -1.51 31.33
N ILE A 60 -3.14 -0.38 32.04
CA ILE A 60 -3.80 0.85 31.57
C ILE A 60 -2.94 1.53 30.50
N VAL A 61 -1.63 1.61 30.73
CA VAL A 61 -0.69 2.13 29.71
C VAL A 61 -0.74 1.28 28.45
N ALA A 62 -0.81 -0.04 28.59
CA ALA A 62 -0.93 -0.95 27.46
C ALA A 62 -2.21 -0.70 26.64
N GLU A 63 -3.33 -0.48 27.33
CA GLU A 63 -4.60 -0.15 26.70
C GLU A 63 -4.57 1.22 26.02
N ALA A 64 -3.89 2.19 26.62
CA ALA A 64 -3.72 3.51 26.02
C ALA A 64 -2.94 3.45 24.69
N TYR A 65 -1.84 2.69 24.64
CA TYR A 65 -1.11 2.46 23.38
C TYR A 65 -1.96 1.72 22.34
N ARG A 66 -2.81 0.78 22.76
CA ARG A 66 -3.71 0.06 21.85
C ARG A 66 -4.66 1.04 21.16
N LEU A 67 -5.32 1.90 21.95
CA LEU A 67 -6.29 2.89 21.47
C LEU A 67 -5.64 3.97 20.61
N LEU A 68 -4.46 4.48 20.99
CA LEU A 68 -3.72 5.44 20.15
C LEU A 68 -3.43 4.85 18.77
N GLY A 69 -2.98 3.61 18.73
CA GLY A 69 -2.73 2.94 17.45
C GLY A 69 -4.02 2.72 16.65
N GLU A 70 -5.16 2.45 17.30
CA GLU A 70 -6.47 2.35 16.62
C GLU A 70 -6.95 3.68 16.04
N ILE A 71 -6.82 4.77 16.79
CA ILE A 71 -7.14 6.12 16.32
C ILE A 71 -6.23 6.45 15.13
N ALA A 72 -4.92 6.25 15.26
CA ALA A 72 -3.97 6.50 14.18
C ALA A 72 -4.26 5.64 12.93
N TYR A 73 -4.66 4.38 13.10
CA TYR A 73 -5.06 3.50 12.00
C TYR A 73 -6.31 4.01 11.30
N SER A 74 -7.33 4.45 12.06
CA SER A 74 -8.57 5.01 11.51
C SER A 74 -8.34 6.31 10.72
N GLU A 75 -7.30 7.07 11.08
CA GLU A 75 -6.89 8.31 10.41
C GLU A 75 -5.91 8.06 9.24
N GLY A 76 -5.67 6.79 8.87
CA GLY A 76 -4.76 6.40 7.79
C GLY A 76 -3.26 6.58 8.10
N ARG A 77 -2.91 6.87 9.36
CA ARG A 77 -1.52 6.99 9.83
C ARG A 77 -0.98 5.62 10.27
N TYR A 78 -0.88 4.70 9.31
CA TYR A 78 -0.52 3.30 9.56
C TYR A 78 0.87 3.12 10.19
N SER A 79 1.83 4.01 9.88
CA SER A 79 3.18 3.97 10.47
C SER A 79 3.14 4.21 11.97
N THR A 80 2.42 5.27 12.40
CA THR A 80 2.21 5.64 13.79
C THR A 80 1.45 4.53 14.52
N ALA A 81 0.38 4.02 13.91
CA ALA A 81 -0.38 2.90 14.46
C ALA A 81 0.50 1.68 14.74
N LEU A 82 1.31 1.28 13.76
CA LEU A 82 2.23 0.16 13.90
C LEU A 82 3.35 0.42 14.91
N ALA A 83 3.84 1.66 15.02
CA ALA A 83 4.85 2.04 16.00
C ALA A 83 4.32 1.88 17.43
N ASP A 84 3.14 2.44 17.71
CA ASP A 84 2.49 2.36 19.02
C ASP A 84 2.15 0.90 19.39
N TRP A 85 1.62 0.15 18.43
CA TRP A 85 1.30 -1.26 18.59
C TRP A 85 2.53 -2.15 18.81
N ARG A 86 3.67 -1.87 18.14
CA ARG A 86 4.94 -2.57 18.39
C ARG A 86 5.49 -2.23 19.76
N LYS A 87 5.42 -0.97 20.17
CA LYS A 87 5.84 -0.53 21.51
C LYS A 87 5.02 -1.24 22.58
N LEU A 88 3.70 -1.30 22.42
CA LEU A 88 2.79 -2.09 23.26
C LEU A 88 3.21 -3.57 23.33
N ALA A 89 3.36 -4.22 22.17
CA ALA A 89 3.68 -5.65 22.08
C ALA A 89 5.04 -6.02 22.72
N THR A 90 5.97 -5.06 22.77
CA THR A 90 7.33 -5.23 23.28
C THR A 90 7.43 -4.89 24.76
N ALA A 91 6.86 -3.76 25.18
CA ALA A 91 6.95 -3.27 26.56
C ALA A 91 5.95 -3.96 27.51
N TYR A 92 4.80 -4.41 27.01
CA TYR A 92 3.73 -5.01 27.82
C TYR A 92 3.24 -6.36 27.28
N PRO A 93 4.15 -7.32 27.00
CA PRO A 93 3.86 -8.51 26.18
C PRO A 93 2.80 -9.45 26.76
N ASN A 94 2.56 -9.40 28.07
CA ASN A 94 1.65 -10.29 28.79
C ASN A 94 0.23 -9.72 28.98
N THR A 95 -0.02 -8.50 28.53
CA THR A 95 -1.34 -7.86 28.64
C THR A 95 -2.32 -8.37 27.59
N LYS A 96 -3.62 -8.28 27.87
CA LYS A 96 -4.68 -8.60 26.90
C LYS A 96 -4.55 -7.73 25.63
N ALA A 97 -4.34 -6.42 25.81
CA ALA A 97 -4.12 -5.46 24.73
C ALA A 97 -2.95 -5.86 23.81
N ALA A 98 -1.82 -6.29 24.39
CA ALA A 98 -0.68 -6.74 23.59
C ALA A 98 -0.95 -8.02 22.79
N LYS A 99 -1.75 -8.95 23.31
CA LYS A 99 -2.16 -10.15 22.57
C LYS A 99 -3.04 -9.79 21.37
N GLU A 100 -4.07 -8.97 21.60
CA GLU A 100 -4.98 -8.51 20.55
C GLU A 100 -4.24 -7.76 19.44
N VAL A 101 -3.29 -6.90 19.82
CA VAL A 101 -2.50 -6.14 18.86
C VAL A 101 -1.50 -7.02 18.10
N LYS A 102 -0.89 -8.03 18.73
CA LYS A 102 -0.07 -9.01 18.02
C LYS A 102 -0.88 -9.77 16.97
N ASP A 103 -2.11 -10.17 17.29
CA ASP A 103 -3.00 -10.83 16.34
C ASP A 103 -3.42 -9.90 15.20
N LYS A 104 -3.71 -8.63 15.49
CA LYS A 104 -3.98 -7.61 14.47
C LYS A 104 -2.77 -7.36 13.57
N ILE A 105 -1.58 -7.18 14.13
CA ILE A 105 -0.33 -7.03 13.35
C ILE A 105 -0.11 -8.27 12.49
N LYS A 106 -0.32 -9.47 13.02
CA LYS A 106 -0.17 -10.73 12.26
C LYS A 106 -1.13 -10.79 11.08
N LYS A 107 -2.42 -10.48 11.29
CA LYS A 107 -3.42 -10.42 10.22
C LYS A 107 -3.09 -9.35 9.17
N LEU A 108 -2.64 -8.17 9.61
CA LEU A 108 -2.17 -7.11 8.70
C LEU A 108 -0.91 -7.55 7.94
N ALA A 109 -0.02 -8.31 8.57
CA ALA A 109 1.18 -8.85 7.94
C ALA A 109 0.88 -10.05 7.01
N GLU A 110 -0.22 -10.76 7.23
CA GLU A 110 -0.76 -11.79 6.31
C GLU A 110 -1.38 -11.12 5.08
N ILE A 111 -2.22 -10.10 5.28
CA ILE A 111 -2.73 -9.24 4.19
C ILE A 111 -1.57 -8.56 3.44
N ALA A 112 -0.55 -8.07 4.15
CA ALA A 112 0.64 -7.50 3.54
C ALA A 112 1.59 -8.55 2.95
N ARG A 113 1.47 -9.83 3.31
CA ARG A 113 2.15 -10.93 2.62
C ARG A 113 1.46 -11.23 1.30
N ASP A 114 0.13 -11.10 1.24
CA ASP A 114 -0.65 -11.15 0.01
C ASP A 114 -0.44 -9.88 -0.87
N LEU A 115 0.13 -8.80 -0.30
CA LEU A 115 0.44 -7.54 -0.98
C LEU A 115 1.95 -7.21 -1.08
N GLY A 116 2.84 -8.13 -0.68
CA GLY A 116 4.30 -7.95 -0.71
C GLY A 116 4.88 -7.05 0.40
N LYS A 117 6.07 -7.43 0.91
CA LYS A 117 6.84 -6.77 1.98
C LYS A 117 7.24 -5.31 1.66
N ASP A 118 7.24 -4.96 0.37
CA ASP A 118 7.63 -3.67 -0.15
C ASP A 118 6.52 -2.61 0.01
N GLU A 119 5.24 -3.00 -0.03
CA GLU A 119 4.13 -2.06 0.18
C GLU A 119 4.04 -1.54 1.62
N LEU A 120 4.34 -2.37 2.62
CA LEU A 120 4.37 -1.96 4.02
C LEU A 120 5.48 -0.92 4.29
N SER A 121 6.67 -1.14 3.71
CA SER A 121 7.81 -0.22 3.83
C SER A 121 7.52 1.11 3.10
N ASN A 122 6.84 1.03 1.96
CA ASN A 122 6.43 2.20 1.17
C ASN A 122 5.33 3.01 1.87
N ALA A 123 4.39 2.38 2.56
CA ALA A 123 3.37 3.05 3.37
C ALA A 123 3.98 3.79 4.57
N ILE A 124 4.99 3.21 5.24
CA ILE A 124 5.71 3.85 6.34
C ILE A 124 6.55 5.03 5.84
N ALA A 125 7.27 4.86 4.73
CA ALA A 125 8.04 5.93 4.10
C ALA A 125 7.15 7.11 3.66
N LYS A 126 6.02 6.84 3.00
CA LYS A 126 5.04 7.88 2.61
C LYS A 126 4.48 8.65 3.80
N SER A 127 4.32 8.01 4.95
CA SER A 127 3.89 8.68 6.17
C SER A 127 4.96 9.59 6.77
N TYR A 128 6.24 9.22 6.70
CA TYR A 128 7.34 10.09 7.12
C TYR A 128 7.53 11.28 6.19
N LEU A 129 7.41 11.06 4.88
CA LEU A 129 7.44 12.12 3.87
C LEU A 129 6.31 13.12 4.08
N LYS A 130 5.05 12.66 4.20
CA LYS A 130 3.90 13.55 4.50
C LYS A 130 4.05 14.36 5.79
N ASN A 131 4.66 13.79 6.83
CA ASN A 131 4.95 14.52 8.06
C ASN A 131 6.09 15.54 7.85
N GLY A 132 7.13 15.17 7.09
CA GLY A 132 8.17 16.09 6.66
C GLY A 132 7.59 17.28 5.89
N ASP A 133 6.76 17.01 4.88
CA ASP A 133 6.10 18.00 4.03
C ASP A 133 5.15 18.93 4.83
N PHE A 134 4.46 18.38 5.85
CA PHE A 134 3.61 19.16 6.75
C PHE A 134 4.40 20.13 7.63
N PHE A 135 5.58 19.75 8.11
CA PHE A 135 6.41 20.60 8.97
C PHE A 135 7.40 21.48 8.22
N SER A 136 7.68 21.19 6.95
CA SER A 136 8.59 22.00 6.14
C SER A 136 7.93 23.24 5.54
N GLU A 137 6.59 23.36 5.59
CA GLU A 137 5.80 24.34 4.82
C GLU A 137 6.19 24.41 3.33
N SER A 138 6.90 23.41 2.82
CA SER A 138 7.48 23.44 1.48
C SER A 138 6.43 22.92 0.51
N ASP A 139 5.44 23.76 0.22
CA ASP A 139 4.61 23.69 -0.99
C ASP A 139 5.42 23.98 -2.26
N GLU A 140 6.76 24.11 -2.15
CA GLU A 140 7.65 24.07 -3.31
C GLU A 140 7.69 22.65 -3.88
N THR A 141 6.68 22.29 -4.66
CA THR A 141 6.93 21.41 -5.81
C THR A 141 7.99 22.12 -6.65
N VAL A 142 9.26 21.78 -6.44
CA VAL A 142 10.30 22.11 -7.39
C VAL A 142 9.91 21.38 -8.67
N MET A 143 9.30 22.11 -9.59
CA MET A 143 9.11 21.65 -10.96
C MET A 143 10.51 21.56 -11.56
N ILE A 144 11.12 20.38 -11.41
CA ILE A 144 12.31 20.04 -12.17
C ILE A 144 11.85 19.98 -13.61
N ASP A 145 12.34 20.91 -14.42
CA ASP A 145 12.14 20.83 -15.86
C ASP A 145 12.76 19.52 -16.35
N THR A 146 11.90 18.58 -16.74
CA THR A 146 12.28 17.28 -17.28
C THR A 146 11.99 17.20 -18.78
N SER A 147 11.65 18.33 -19.43
CA SER A 147 11.32 18.38 -20.86
C SER A 147 12.48 17.97 -21.77
N TRP A 148 13.72 18.08 -21.29
CA TRP A 148 14.95 17.68 -21.98
C TRP A 148 15.34 16.20 -21.74
N LEU A 149 14.63 15.48 -20.86
CA LEU A 149 14.91 14.08 -20.59
C LEU A 149 14.19 13.16 -21.59
N PRO A 150 14.83 12.05 -22.03
CA PRO A 150 14.17 11.05 -22.86
C PRO A 150 13.22 10.21 -21.99
N SER A 151 12.03 10.76 -21.74
CA SER A 151 11.08 10.20 -20.75
C SER A 151 10.63 8.77 -21.03
N GLU A 152 10.48 8.40 -22.31
CA GLU A 152 10.15 7.04 -22.73
C GLU A 152 11.30 6.06 -22.41
N ASP A 153 12.54 6.40 -22.78
CA ASP A 153 13.72 5.56 -22.49
C ASP A 153 13.92 5.37 -20.98
N LEU A 154 13.76 6.46 -20.22
CA LEU A 154 13.89 6.40 -18.77
C LEU A 154 12.78 5.54 -18.15
N ALA A 155 11.52 5.75 -18.53
CA ALA A 155 10.42 4.93 -18.04
C ALA A 155 10.60 3.44 -18.39
N SER A 156 11.00 3.16 -19.63
CA SER A 156 11.35 1.82 -20.11
C SER A 156 12.45 1.18 -19.25
N SER A 157 13.54 1.92 -18.99
CA SER A 157 14.65 1.42 -18.16
C SER A 157 14.24 1.11 -16.72
N TRP A 158 13.31 1.89 -16.14
CA TRP A 158 12.77 1.63 -14.81
C TRP A 158 11.87 0.40 -14.78
N TYR A 159 11.08 0.17 -15.83
CA TYR A 159 10.29 -1.06 -15.96
C TYR A 159 11.19 -2.29 -16.14
N ASP A 160 12.24 -2.19 -16.94
CA ASP A 160 13.22 -3.27 -17.11
C ASP A 160 13.94 -3.59 -15.82
N ARG A 161 14.31 -2.56 -15.06
CA ARG A 161 14.92 -2.73 -13.74
C ARG A 161 13.98 -3.45 -12.77
N ALA A 162 12.71 -3.05 -12.72
CA ALA A 162 11.72 -3.69 -11.87
C ALA A 162 11.52 -5.17 -12.25
N ALA A 163 11.43 -5.47 -13.54
CA ALA A 163 11.31 -6.86 -14.02
C ALA A 163 12.58 -7.70 -13.73
N LYS A 164 13.76 -7.09 -13.84
CA LYS A 164 15.06 -7.74 -13.61
C LYS A 164 15.34 -8.00 -12.12
N GLU A 165 15.06 -7.05 -11.25
CA GLU A 165 15.36 -7.16 -9.81
C GLU A 165 14.30 -7.98 -9.05
N PHE A 166 13.07 -8.06 -9.57
CA PHE A 166 11.94 -8.75 -8.92
C PHE A 166 11.24 -9.77 -9.84
N PRO A 167 11.96 -10.71 -10.47
CA PRO A 167 11.39 -11.59 -11.50
C PRO A 167 10.26 -12.47 -10.96
N GLY A 168 9.22 -12.68 -11.77
CA GLY A 168 8.08 -13.54 -11.43
C GLY A 168 7.09 -12.96 -10.41
N THR A 169 7.28 -11.72 -9.95
CA THR A 169 6.35 -11.03 -9.06
C THR A 169 5.27 -10.25 -9.83
N ASP A 170 4.15 -9.95 -9.16
CA ASP A 170 3.11 -9.06 -9.70
C ASP A 170 3.65 -7.67 -10.08
N ALA A 171 4.68 -7.19 -9.37
CA ALA A 171 5.34 -5.92 -9.69
C ALA A 171 6.11 -5.99 -11.02
N ALA A 172 6.80 -7.11 -11.27
CA ALA A 172 7.45 -7.35 -12.55
C ALA A 172 6.44 -7.57 -13.68
N GLU A 173 5.32 -8.26 -13.42
CA GLU A 173 4.22 -8.39 -14.39
C GLU A 173 3.62 -7.02 -14.73
N LEU A 174 3.38 -6.19 -13.71
CA LEU A 174 2.88 -4.83 -13.86
C LEU A 174 3.88 -3.94 -14.62
N ALA A 175 5.18 -4.08 -14.36
CA ALA A 175 6.22 -3.35 -15.08
C ALA A 175 6.22 -3.70 -16.57
N ARG A 176 6.13 -5.00 -16.91
CA ARG A 176 6.05 -5.47 -18.30
C ARG A 176 4.83 -4.93 -19.04
N ILE A 177 3.63 -4.99 -18.44
CA ILE A 177 2.43 -4.43 -19.09
C ILE A 177 2.46 -2.90 -19.16
N LYS A 178 3.09 -2.20 -18.20
CA LYS A 178 3.29 -0.75 -18.27
C LYS A 178 4.26 -0.36 -19.37
N LYS A 179 5.31 -1.16 -19.60
CA LYS A 179 6.25 -0.97 -20.73
C LYS A 179 5.53 -1.13 -22.08
N VAL A 180 4.66 -2.14 -22.24
CA VAL A 180 3.80 -2.25 -23.43
C VAL A 180 2.94 -1.00 -23.62
N LYS A 181 2.31 -0.52 -22.54
CA LYS A 181 1.40 0.65 -22.58
C LYS A 181 2.12 1.97 -22.77
N LEU A 182 3.40 2.07 -22.43
CA LEU A 182 4.22 3.28 -22.59
C LEU A 182 4.16 3.76 -24.04
N PHE A 183 4.33 2.82 -24.99
CA PHE A 183 4.39 3.13 -26.41
C PHE A 183 3.03 3.32 -27.06
N VAL A 184 1.92 2.87 -26.44
CA VAL A 184 0.53 3.02 -26.91
C VAL A 184 0.09 4.49 -26.94
N GLY A 185 0.85 5.40 -26.33
CA GLY A 185 0.61 6.84 -26.42
C GLY A 185 -0.65 7.28 -25.68
N VAL A 186 -0.67 7.10 -24.35
CA VAL A 186 -1.64 7.77 -23.48
C VAL A 186 -0.91 8.36 -22.29
N ILE A 187 -0.41 9.59 -22.42
CA ILE A 187 -0.62 10.70 -21.45
C ILE A 187 -0.51 12.01 -22.24
N ASN A 188 -1.62 12.48 -22.83
CA ASN A 188 -1.71 13.89 -23.19
C ASN A 188 -2.35 14.62 -22.01
N ASP A 189 -1.60 15.51 -21.35
CA ASP A 189 -2.01 16.20 -20.13
C ASP A 189 -3.33 16.96 -20.26
N GLU A 190 -3.72 17.34 -21.49
CA GLU A 190 -4.97 18.06 -21.77
C GLU A 190 -6.26 17.26 -21.50
N LEU A 191 -6.19 15.92 -21.36
CA LEU A 191 -7.37 15.08 -21.13
C LEU A 191 -7.60 14.73 -19.65
N LYS A 192 -6.67 15.05 -18.74
CA LYS A 192 -6.79 14.74 -17.30
C LYS A 192 -8.01 15.41 -16.64
N GLU A 193 -8.43 16.58 -17.10
CA GLU A 193 -9.53 17.31 -16.45
C GLU A 193 -10.94 16.95 -16.96
N LYS A 194 -11.09 16.38 -18.17
CA LYS A 194 -12.42 16.34 -18.82
C LYS A 194 -13.04 14.97 -19.04
N ARG A 195 -12.33 13.83 -18.90
CA ARG A 195 -12.96 12.52 -19.11
C ARG A 195 -12.52 11.48 -18.08
N LYS A 196 -13.48 11.06 -17.24
CA LYS A 196 -13.37 9.95 -16.26
C LYS A 196 -13.15 8.56 -16.89
N ASN A 197 -13.04 8.45 -18.21
CA ASN A 197 -12.82 7.20 -18.93
C ASN A 197 -11.50 7.29 -19.70
N ILE A 198 -10.53 6.47 -19.31
CA ILE A 198 -9.28 6.29 -20.04
C ILE A 198 -9.62 5.53 -21.33
N TYR A 199 -9.89 6.27 -22.40
CA TYR A 199 -9.89 5.71 -23.74
C TYR A 199 -8.42 5.62 -24.17
N PHE A 200 -7.96 4.43 -24.55
CA PHE A 200 -6.67 4.25 -25.19
C PHE A 200 -6.74 4.84 -26.60
N TYR A 201 -6.55 6.14 -26.72
CA TYR A 201 -6.43 6.81 -28.01
C TYR A 201 -4.99 6.68 -28.47
N THR A 202 -4.70 5.67 -29.28
CA THR A 202 -3.41 5.59 -29.96
C THR A 202 -3.33 6.73 -30.98
N LYS A 203 -2.39 7.67 -30.76
CA LYS A 203 -1.91 8.56 -31.82
C LYS A 203 -1.31 7.67 -32.92
N SER A 204 -1.25 8.14 -34.17
CA SER A 204 -0.44 7.49 -35.21
C SER A 204 0.96 7.24 -34.64
N MET A 205 1.34 5.97 -34.50
CA MET A 205 2.57 5.54 -33.84
C MET A 205 3.72 5.51 -34.86
N SER A 206 4.93 5.90 -34.47
CA SER A 206 6.12 5.70 -35.30
C SER A 206 6.48 4.21 -35.40
N ASP A 207 7.20 3.81 -36.44
CA ASP A 207 7.65 2.42 -36.60
C ASP A 207 8.53 1.96 -35.42
N GLU A 208 9.31 2.88 -34.85
CA GLU A 208 10.14 2.64 -33.67
C GLU A 208 9.31 2.35 -32.42
N SER A 209 8.35 3.22 -32.07
CA SER A 209 7.45 2.98 -30.94
C SER A 209 6.63 1.71 -31.13
N PHE A 210 6.28 1.38 -32.38
CA PHE A 210 5.59 0.14 -32.71
C PHE A 210 6.46 -1.09 -32.44
N THR A 211 7.72 -1.05 -32.89
CA THR A 211 8.71 -2.10 -32.64
C THR A 211 8.88 -2.29 -31.12
N ASN A 212 9.13 -1.21 -30.38
CA ASN A 212 9.31 -1.24 -28.93
C ASN A 212 8.09 -1.80 -28.19
N MET A 213 6.86 -1.50 -28.65
CA MET A 213 5.62 -2.07 -28.10
C MET A 213 5.58 -3.60 -28.29
N THR A 214 5.89 -4.09 -29.49
CA THR A 214 5.85 -5.52 -29.79
C THR A 214 6.96 -6.29 -29.06
N GLU A 215 8.16 -5.73 -28.96
CA GLU A 215 9.25 -6.31 -28.16
C GLU A 215 8.88 -6.39 -26.68
N SER A 216 8.29 -5.32 -26.13
CA SER A 216 7.82 -5.31 -24.74
C SER A 216 6.70 -6.34 -24.48
N PHE A 217 5.87 -6.62 -25.48
CA PHE A 217 4.86 -7.68 -25.40
C PHE A 217 5.51 -9.06 -25.39
N GLU A 218 6.54 -9.28 -26.20
CA GLU A 218 7.28 -10.54 -26.21
C GLU A 218 7.99 -10.79 -24.87
N GLU A 219 8.53 -9.74 -24.24
CA GLU A 219 9.06 -9.81 -22.88
C GLU A 219 7.97 -10.21 -21.86
N LEU A 220 6.80 -9.58 -21.90
CA LEU A 220 5.65 -9.94 -21.04
C LEU A 220 5.25 -11.41 -21.25
N ARG A 221 5.15 -11.86 -22.51
CA ARG A 221 4.77 -13.22 -22.87
C ARG A 221 5.78 -14.25 -22.40
N LYS A 222 7.07 -13.94 -22.51
CA LYS A 222 8.17 -14.80 -22.08
C LYS A 222 8.22 -14.92 -20.56
N ASP A 223 8.15 -13.79 -19.86
CA ASP A 223 8.32 -13.74 -18.41
C ASP A 223 7.05 -14.19 -17.67
N PHE A 224 5.86 -13.94 -18.25
CA PHE A 224 4.55 -14.24 -17.66
C PHE A 224 3.61 -14.93 -18.66
N PRO A 225 3.89 -16.18 -19.06
CA PRO A 225 3.16 -16.87 -20.13
C PRO A 225 1.67 -17.12 -19.82
N ASN A 226 1.28 -17.08 -18.55
CA ASN A 226 -0.10 -17.27 -18.09
C ASN A 226 -0.78 -15.95 -17.67
N SER A 227 -0.15 -14.81 -17.95
CA SER A 227 -0.68 -13.51 -17.55
C SER A 227 -2.02 -13.20 -18.22
N SER A 228 -2.99 -12.76 -17.41
CA SER A 228 -4.26 -12.25 -17.93
C SER A 228 -4.08 -10.97 -18.78
N TYR A 229 -2.97 -10.24 -18.59
CA TYR A 229 -2.65 -9.05 -19.36
C TYR A 229 -2.25 -9.34 -20.81
N LEU A 230 -1.89 -10.58 -21.16
CA LEU A 230 -1.51 -10.93 -22.54
C LEU A 230 -2.64 -10.62 -23.53
N GLN A 231 -3.89 -10.89 -23.13
CA GLN A 231 -5.05 -10.57 -23.98
C GLN A 231 -5.25 -9.06 -24.13
N SER A 232 -5.03 -8.30 -23.06
CA SER A 232 -5.08 -6.84 -23.12
C SER A 232 -4.00 -6.27 -24.04
N ALA A 233 -2.78 -6.79 -23.96
CA ALA A 233 -1.65 -6.33 -24.76
C ALA A 233 -1.85 -6.64 -26.25
N ARG A 234 -2.29 -7.86 -26.59
CA ARG A 234 -2.67 -8.21 -27.97
C ARG A 234 -3.71 -7.25 -28.54
N TYR A 235 -4.72 -6.89 -27.74
CA TYR A 235 -5.76 -5.97 -28.19
C TYR A 235 -5.25 -4.53 -28.37
N LEU A 236 -4.29 -4.09 -27.55
CA LEU A 236 -3.62 -2.80 -27.75
C LEU A 236 -2.82 -2.80 -29.06
N ILE A 237 -2.09 -3.86 -29.35
CA ILE A 237 -1.33 -4.02 -30.60
C ILE A 237 -2.27 -4.02 -31.82
N ALA A 238 -3.37 -4.79 -31.76
CA ALA A 238 -4.40 -4.80 -32.79
C ALA A 238 -4.99 -3.40 -33.05
N GLN A 239 -5.28 -2.65 -31.98
CA GLN A 239 -5.79 -1.27 -32.10
C GLN A 239 -4.79 -0.32 -32.76
N THR A 240 -3.50 -0.49 -32.47
CA THR A 240 -2.44 0.31 -33.11
C THR A 240 -2.38 0.05 -34.61
N TYR A 241 -2.36 -1.22 -35.03
CA TYR A 241 -2.43 -1.55 -36.46
C TYR A 241 -3.69 -1.01 -37.13
N TRP A 242 -4.83 -1.11 -36.45
CA TRP A 242 -6.10 -0.61 -36.94
C TRP A 242 -6.05 0.91 -37.17
N LYS A 243 -5.46 1.69 -36.24
CA LYS A 243 -5.27 3.13 -36.44
C LYS A 243 -4.35 3.46 -37.60
N ASN A 244 -3.32 2.66 -37.81
CA ASN A 244 -2.41 2.79 -38.95
C ASN A 244 -3.00 2.23 -40.26
N LYS A 245 -4.29 1.84 -40.26
CA LYS A 245 -5.01 1.24 -41.39
C LYS A 245 -4.38 -0.04 -41.93
N ASN A 246 -3.58 -0.72 -41.11
CA ASN A 246 -3.03 -2.03 -41.44
C ASN A 246 -4.05 -3.11 -41.06
N TRP A 247 -5.03 -3.30 -41.93
CA TRP A 247 -6.17 -4.19 -41.66
C TRP A 247 -5.78 -5.67 -41.57
N ASN A 248 -4.73 -6.08 -42.29
CA ASN A 248 -4.27 -7.47 -42.27
C ASN A 248 -3.71 -7.81 -40.89
N GLU A 249 -2.73 -7.03 -40.42
CA GLU A 249 -2.15 -7.19 -39.09
C GLU A 249 -3.19 -7.02 -37.98
N THR A 250 -4.13 -6.10 -38.16
CA THR A 250 -5.26 -5.96 -37.23
C THR A 250 -6.02 -7.27 -37.10
N ARG A 251 -6.38 -7.92 -38.21
CA ARG A 251 -7.10 -9.20 -38.19
C ARG A 251 -6.25 -10.30 -37.55
N GLU A 252 -4.96 -10.37 -37.87
CA GLU A 252 -4.05 -11.36 -37.29
C GLU A 252 -4.01 -11.27 -35.77
N TRP A 253 -3.81 -10.06 -35.22
CA TRP A 253 -3.78 -9.87 -33.77
C TRP A 253 -5.15 -10.12 -33.11
N LEU A 254 -6.25 -9.74 -33.74
CA LEU A 254 -7.60 -10.04 -33.21
C LEU A 254 -7.90 -11.55 -33.21
N ASN A 255 -7.49 -12.28 -34.25
CA ASN A 255 -7.62 -13.74 -34.29
C ASN A 255 -6.74 -14.40 -33.22
N SER A 256 -5.52 -13.90 -33.00
CA SER A 256 -4.63 -14.43 -31.96
C SER A 256 -5.23 -14.35 -30.55
N ILE A 257 -6.07 -13.33 -30.28
CA ILE A 257 -6.81 -13.19 -29.02
C ILE A 257 -7.84 -14.32 -28.87
N ILE A 258 -8.59 -14.59 -29.95
CA ILE A 258 -9.63 -15.62 -30.00
C ILE A 258 -9.01 -17.01 -29.82
N GLU A 259 -7.93 -17.30 -30.54
CA GLU A 259 -7.20 -18.57 -30.45
C GLU A 259 -6.63 -18.80 -29.04
N ALA A 260 -5.98 -17.78 -28.46
CA ALA A 260 -5.45 -17.86 -27.12
C ALA A 260 -6.54 -18.01 -26.03
N GLY A 261 -7.77 -17.61 -26.34
CA GLY A 261 -8.94 -17.81 -25.47
C GLY A 261 -9.43 -19.26 -25.40
N LYS A 262 -8.99 -20.16 -26.30
CA LYS A 262 -9.31 -21.60 -26.30
C LYS A 262 -10.81 -21.95 -26.15
N GLY A 263 -11.69 -21.08 -26.63
CA GLY A 263 -13.15 -21.25 -26.54
C GLY A 263 -13.83 -20.48 -25.40
N ASP A 264 -13.07 -19.83 -24.50
CA ASP A 264 -13.63 -18.98 -23.45
C ASP A 264 -14.11 -17.63 -24.01
N ASP A 265 -15.33 -17.21 -23.66
CA ASP A 265 -15.88 -15.91 -24.02
C ASP A 265 -15.45 -14.80 -23.03
N SER A 266 -14.14 -14.66 -22.81
CA SER A 266 -13.59 -13.56 -22.03
C SER A 266 -13.89 -12.19 -22.68
N PHE A 267 -13.79 -11.11 -21.88
CA PHE A 267 -14.01 -9.74 -22.38
C PHE A 267 -13.22 -9.44 -23.67
N TYR A 268 -11.93 -9.77 -23.71
CA TYR A 268 -11.08 -9.50 -24.88
C TYR A 268 -11.43 -10.38 -26.08
N VAL A 269 -11.84 -11.63 -25.86
CA VAL A 269 -12.30 -12.52 -26.95
C VAL A 269 -13.58 -11.96 -27.58
N GLN A 270 -14.56 -11.57 -26.77
CA GLN A 270 -15.79 -10.96 -27.28
C GLN A 270 -15.51 -9.64 -28.00
N LEU A 271 -14.63 -8.81 -27.43
CA LEU A 271 -14.23 -7.54 -28.03
C LEU A 271 -13.50 -7.74 -29.36
N ALA A 272 -12.65 -8.77 -29.47
CA ALA A 272 -11.95 -9.10 -30.70
C ALA A 272 -12.91 -9.58 -31.80
N LYS A 273 -13.82 -10.50 -31.47
CA LYS A 273 -14.91 -10.93 -32.37
C LYS A 273 -15.74 -9.74 -32.87
N ALA A 274 -16.12 -8.83 -31.97
CA ALA A 274 -16.88 -7.64 -32.33
C ALA A 274 -16.09 -6.68 -33.23
N ARG A 275 -14.79 -6.49 -32.96
CA ARG A 275 -13.93 -5.62 -33.78
C ARG A 275 -13.66 -6.20 -35.17
N LEU A 276 -13.49 -7.51 -35.31
CA LEU A 276 -13.31 -8.17 -36.62
C LEU A 276 -14.46 -7.89 -37.59
N ASN A 277 -15.70 -7.85 -37.09
CA ASN A 277 -16.89 -7.51 -37.89
C ASN A 277 -16.89 -6.07 -38.41
N LYS A 278 -16.03 -5.20 -37.87
CA LYS A 278 -15.96 -3.75 -38.15
C LYS A 278 -14.52 -3.29 -38.35
N VAL A 279 -13.67 -4.14 -38.93
CA VAL A 279 -12.23 -3.88 -38.98
C VAL A 279 -11.86 -2.72 -39.91
N GLU A 280 -12.67 -2.44 -40.93
CA GLU A 280 -12.45 -1.33 -41.88
C GLU A 280 -13.29 -0.07 -41.58
N TRP A 281 -14.06 -0.08 -40.49
CA TRP A 281 -14.95 1.01 -40.06
C TRP A 281 -14.32 1.84 -38.94
#